data_AF-A0A7J6DCD2-F1
#
_entry.id   AF-A0A7J6DCD2-F1
#
_cell.length_a   1.000
_cell.length_b   1.000
_cell.length_c   1.000
_cell.angle_alpha   90.00
_cell.angle_beta   90.00
_cell.angle_gamma   90.00
#
_symmetry.space_group_name_H-M   'P 1'
#
loop_
_entity.id
_entity.type
_entity.pdbx_description
1 polymer ?
#
loop_
_entity_poly.entity_id
_entity_poly.type
_entity_poly.pdbx_seq_one_letter_code
_entity_poly.pdbx_strand_id
1 'polypeptide(L)'
;MASKIVQAGSKRPRDPSTQGLQVKFLINIPLKVDSEVEAQKTCCYLLDRLLIDGFKEEDRKFMKDKNGKEMLEDVAVIFGLNGKHTPELVQILKNLESFRYDCKSRYSIITYTWGSGGTIASDATETPYQDIREHLKNNAAATKLVQELRGNDRSCLVYFSFVDSDTFRFNFIYSEYLKIVSKELKKDPPIPPTVMSTGYEFTHEDNYHIASDLDRQIRTALAEVNPLFVYYPEPNFCVLVDDQENTIKESFIKRGRSKGKYKMESSVLIRQVKERVNFKAVFSNKNPIIILAPIRFKLSGEGLKTSQSTLNERNLAIGIYCNGVLKCKETYNGVNLPNDPQVQKGVYYKNLNFIKDLYKCDDKNFEELSKKNPFTINESDATELVEAIREARECRKLFEELNEKFKNY
;
A
#
# COMPACT_ATOMS: atom_id res chain seq x y z
N MET A 1 43.47 26.49 -36.51
CA MET A 1 42.93 25.77 -35.34
C MET A 1 41.47 26.13 -35.19
N ALA A 2 40.57 25.23 -35.63
CA ALA A 2 39.13 25.39 -35.46
C ALA A 2 38.62 24.16 -34.69
N SER A 3 38.26 24.39 -33.43
CA SER A 3 37.68 23.41 -32.52
C SER A 3 36.27 23.04 -33.02
N LYS A 4 36.08 21.77 -33.39
CA LYS A 4 34.76 21.22 -33.73
C LYS A 4 33.96 21.08 -32.43
N ILE A 5 32.93 21.93 -32.30
CA ILE A 5 31.85 21.75 -31.33
C ILE A 5 31.12 20.45 -31.69
N VAL A 6 31.25 19.43 -30.85
CA VAL A 6 30.44 18.21 -30.93
C VAL A 6 29.08 18.54 -30.31
N GLN A 7 28.03 18.52 -31.12
CA GLN A 7 26.65 18.62 -30.64
C GLN A 7 26.37 17.47 -29.66
N ALA A 8 26.06 17.81 -28.42
CA ALA A 8 25.51 16.89 -27.43
C ALA A 8 24.17 16.36 -27.97
N GLY A 9 24.16 15.09 -28.38
CA GLY A 9 22.95 14.40 -28.77
C GLY A 9 21.96 14.36 -27.61
N SER A 10 20.91 15.17 -27.72
CA SER A 10 19.67 15.03 -26.97
C SER A 10 19.10 13.63 -27.22
N LYS A 11 19.40 12.68 -26.33
CA LYS A 11 18.63 11.44 -26.25
C LYS A 11 17.29 11.79 -25.61
N ARG A 12 16.30 12.14 -26.43
CA ARG A 12 14.89 12.02 -26.04
C ARG A 12 14.68 10.62 -25.45
N PRO A 13 13.99 10.45 -24.32
CA PRO A 13 13.50 9.13 -23.91
C PRO A 13 12.70 8.55 -25.07
N ARG A 14 13.12 7.39 -25.58
CA ARG A 14 12.36 6.68 -26.61
C ARG A 14 11.04 6.25 -25.98
N ASP A 15 9.96 6.41 -26.73
CA ASP A 15 8.60 6.06 -26.35
C ASP A 15 8.51 4.61 -25.81
N PRO A 16 8.29 4.40 -24.50
CA PRO A 16 8.30 3.08 -23.89
C PRO A 16 7.09 2.22 -24.29
N SER A 17 6.05 2.82 -24.90
CA SER A 17 4.91 2.07 -25.44
C SER A 17 5.29 1.19 -26.64
N THR A 18 6.46 1.45 -27.25
CA THR A 18 7.00 0.67 -28.38
C THR A 18 7.99 -0.44 -27.99
N GLN A 19 8.27 -0.66 -26.69
CA GLN A 19 9.41 -1.49 -26.24
C GLN A 19 9.11 -2.83 -25.58
N GLY A 20 7.87 -3.32 -25.49
CA GLY A 20 7.63 -4.66 -24.91
C GLY A 20 8.11 -4.79 -23.46
N LEU A 21 8.00 -3.70 -22.69
CA LEU A 21 8.43 -3.61 -21.30
C LEU A 21 7.75 -4.70 -20.46
N GLN A 22 8.55 -5.55 -19.81
CA GLN A 22 8.04 -6.58 -18.92
C GLN A 22 7.70 -5.99 -17.55
N VAL A 23 6.58 -6.41 -16.98
CA VAL A 23 6.13 -6.00 -15.64
C VAL A 23 5.88 -7.26 -14.83
N LYS A 24 6.54 -7.37 -13.68
CA LYS A 24 6.53 -8.57 -12.83
C LYS A 24 6.29 -8.21 -11.37
N PHE A 25 5.81 -9.19 -10.61
CA PHE A 25 5.37 -8.99 -9.23
C PHE A 25 6.03 -9.99 -8.28
N LEU A 26 6.63 -9.48 -7.20
CA LEU A 26 7.03 -10.25 -6.04
C LEU A 26 6.01 -10.03 -4.92
N ILE A 27 5.18 -11.03 -4.66
CA ILE A 27 4.11 -10.96 -3.67
C ILE A 27 4.67 -11.31 -2.30
N ASN A 28 4.51 -10.41 -1.34
CA ASN A 28 4.99 -10.55 0.03
C ASN A 28 3.80 -10.74 0.98
N ILE A 29 3.69 -11.94 1.54
CA ILE A 29 2.56 -12.38 2.38
C ILE A 29 3.07 -12.80 3.77
N PRO A 30 3.04 -11.93 4.79
CA PRO A 30 3.25 -12.33 6.17
C PRO A 30 2.05 -13.13 6.65
N LEU A 31 2.32 -14.30 7.23
CA LEU A 31 1.30 -15.21 7.75
C LEU A 31 1.61 -15.50 9.22
N LYS A 32 0.67 -15.15 10.11
CA LYS A 32 0.73 -15.59 11.51
C LYS A 32 0.46 -17.09 11.57
N VAL A 33 1.35 -17.84 12.19
CA VAL A 33 1.25 -19.29 12.34
C VAL A 33 0.71 -19.63 13.71
N ASP A 34 -0.49 -20.21 13.74
CA ASP A 34 -1.10 -20.78 14.95
C ASP A 34 -0.93 -22.31 14.98
N SER A 35 -0.85 -22.97 13.81
CA SER A 35 -0.53 -24.39 13.68
C SER A 35 0.10 -24.70 12.33
N GLU A 36 0.80 -25.84 12.23
CA GLU A 36 1.40 -26.31 10.97
C GLU A 36 0.34 -26.54 9.88
N VAL A 37 -0.76 -27.21 10.24
CA VAL A 37 -1.83 -27.58 9.32
C VAL A 37 -2.53 -26.35 8.73
N GLU A 38 -2.90 -25.39 9.56
CA GLU A 38 -3.59 -24.18 9.08
C GLU A 38 -2.67 -23.28 8.24
N ALA A 39 -1.38 -23.20 8.59
CA ALA A 39 -0.40 -22.48 7.78
C ALA A 39 -0.23 -23.12 6.39
N GLN A 40 -0.16 -24.45 6.32
CA GLN A 40 -0.08 -25.18 5.05
C GLN A 40 -1.32 -24.97 4.19
N LYS A 41 -2.51 -25.13 4.76
CA LYS A 41 -3.77 -24.88 4.06
C LYS A 41 -3.84 -23.46 3.51
N THR A 42 -3.49 -22.46 4.31
CA THR A 42 -3.56 -21.05 3.91
C THR A 42 -2.58 -20.73 2.77
N CYS A 43 -1.33 -21.21 2.85
CA CYS A 43 -0.36 -21.01 1.77
C CYS A 43 -0.79 -21.70 0.47
N CYS A 44 -1.29 -22.94 0.56
CA CYS A 44 -1.81 -23.70 -0.58
C CYS A 44 -2.97 -22.95 -1.24
N TYR A 45 -3.94 -22.53 -0.43
CA TYR A 45 -5.07 -21.73 -0.88
C TYR A 45 -4.62 -20.46 -1.61
N LEU A 46 -3.72 -19.66 -1.03
CA LEU A 46 -3.26 -18.41 -1.65
C LEU A 46 -2.51 -18.64 -2.96
N LEU A 47 -1.71 -19.71 -3.06
CA LEU A 47 -1.06 -20.10 -4.32
C LEU A 47 -2.07 -20.51 -5.39
N ASP A 48 -3.12 -21.26 -5.02
CA ASP A 48 -4.19 -21.65 -5.92
C ASP A 48 -5.02 -20.44 -6.36
N ARG A 49 -5.37 -19.53 -5.45
CA ARG A 49 -6.07 -18.28 -5.80
C ARG A 49 -5.25 -17.41 -6.73
N LEU A 50 -3.93 -17.31 -6.52
CA LEU A 50 -3.06 -16.58 -7.43
C LEU A 50 -3.11 -17.16 -8.85
N LEU A 51 -3.13 -18.49 -8.98
CA LEU A 51 -3.26 -19.16 -10.27
C LEU A 51 -4.65 -18.96 -10.90
N ILE A 52 -5.71 -18.98 -10.10
CA ILE A 52 -7.09 -18.90 -10.59
C ILE A 52 -7.47 -17.46 -10.97
N ASP A 53 -7.28 -16.52 -10.04
CA ASP A 53 -7.75 -15.13 -10.16
C ASP A 53 -6.69 -14.07 -9.83
N GLY A 54 -5.40 -14.40 -9.87
CA GLY A 54 -4.33 -13.38 -9.86
C GLY A 54 -4.28 -12.55 -11.14
N PHE A 55 -4.35 -13.24 -12.28
CA PHE A 55 -4.32 -12.69 -13.63
C PHE A 55 -5.52 -13.19 -14.43
N LYS A 56 -6.04 -12.34 -15.31
CA LYS A 56 -6.94 -12.75 -16.37
C LYS A 56 -6.23 -13.72 -17.32
N GLU A 57 -7.00 -14.51 -18.05
CA GLU A 57 -6.46 -15.55 -18.93
C GLU A 57 -5.56 -14.95 -20.01
N GLU A 58 -5.94 -13.82 -20.60
CA GLU A 58 -5.17 -13.13 -21.64
C GLU A 58 -3.82 -12.57 -21.17
N ASP A 59 -3.67 -12.28 -19.87
CA ASP A 59 -2.46 -11.73 -19.28
C ASP A 59 -1.58 -12.82 -18.64
N ARG A 60 -2.08 -14.05 -18.55
CA ARG A 60 -1.41 -15.15 -17.86
C ARG A 60 -0.36 -15.79 -18.75
N LYS A 61 0.92 -15.62 -18.38
CA LYS A 61 2.04 -16.24 -19.08
C LYS A 61 2.69 -17.33 -18.26
N PHE A 62 3.02 -18.41 -18.95
CA PHE A 62 3.73 -19.55 -18.39
C PHE A 62 5.08 -19.73 -19.06
N MET A 63 6.04 -20.17 -18.27
CA MET A 63 7.35 -20.63 -18.73
C MET A 63 7.70 -21.97 -18.11
N LYS A 64 8.67 -22.68 -18.70
CA LYS A 64 9.20 -23.90 -18.11
C LYS A 64 10.37 -23.57 -17.19
N ASP A 65 10.38 -24.16 -15.99
CA ASP A 65 11.55 -24.11 -15.13
C ASP A 65 12.67 -25.05 -15.65
N LYS A 66 13.81 -25.07 -14.94
CA LYS A 66 14.96 -25.92 -15.28
C LYS A 66 14.66 -27.43 -15.30
N ASN A 67 13.55 -27.85 -14.68
CA ASN A 67 13.10 -29.25 -14.62
C ASN A 67 11.95 -29.51 -15.63
N GLY A 68 11.60 -28.53 -16.46
CA GLY A 68 10.50 -28.64 -17.43
C GLY A 68 9.11 -28.41 -16.84
N LYS A 69 8.99 -28.04 -15.56
CA LYS A 69 7.70 -27.74 -14.91
C LYS A 69 7.17 -26.41 -15.38
N GLU A 70 5.88 -26.37 -15.72
CA GLU A 70 5.18 -25.14 -16.10
C GLU A 70 4.94 -24.24 -14.87
N MET A 71 5.39 -22.99 -14.97
CA MET A 71 5.35 -21.98 -13.90
C MET A 71 4.88 -20.64 -14.47
N LEU A 72 4.16 -19.85 -13.68
CA LEU A 72 3.84 -18.46 -14.00
C LEU A 72 5.14 -17.67 -14.17
N GLU A 73 5.23 -16.94 -15.28
CA GLU A 73 6.42 -16.19 -15.66
C GLU A 73 6.60 -14.93 -14.81
N ASP A 74 5.51 -14.16 -14.70
CA ASP A 74 5.52 -12.76 -14.26
C ASP A 74 5.29 -12.57 -12.75
N VAL A 75 5.28 -13.66 -11.96
CA VAL A 75 5.02 -13.59 -10.52
C VAL A 75 5.86 -14.57 -9.71
N ALA A 76 6.24 -14.12 -8.50
CA ALA A 76 6.77 -14.97 -7.45
C ALA A 76 6.18 -14.59 -6.08
N VAL A 77 6.22 -15.50 -5.12
CA VAL A 77 5.61 -15.32 -3.79
C VAL A 77 6.62 -15.55 -2.66
N ILE A 78 6.52 -14.75 -1.62
CA ILE A 78 7.22 -14.94 -0.36
C ILE A 78 6.18 -15.12 0.73
N PHE A 79 6.23 -16.26 1.40
CA PHE A 79 5.49 -16.51 2.63
C PHE A 79 6.38 -16.22 3.83
N GLY A 80 5.99 -15.22 4.61
CA GLY A 80 6.63 -14.85 5.86
C GLY A 80 5.95 -15.48 7.06
N LEU A 81 6.26 -16.73 7.33
CA LEU A 81 5.63 -17.51 8.40
C LEU A 81 6.17 -17.06 9.76
N ASN A 82 5.31 -16.51 10.61
CA ASN A 82 5.75 -15.86 11.84
C ASN A 82 4.78 -16.00 13.02
N GLY A 83 5.26 -15.61 14.19
CA GLY A 83 4.44 -15.45 15.39
C GLY A 83 5.26 -14.98 16.59
N LYS A 84 4.58 -14.75 17.70
CA LYS A 84 5.26 -14.40 18.96
C LYS A 84 6.09 -15.58 19.43
N HIS A 85 7.33 -15.34 19.80
CA HIS A 85 8.28 -16.37 20.17
C HIS A 85 7.76 -17.27 21.30
N THR A 86 7.69 -18.57 21.02
CA THR A 86 7.61 -19.66 21.99
C THR A 86 8.45 -20.85 21.48
N PRO A 87 8.95 -21.73 22.35
CA PRO A 87 9.68 -22.93 21.93
C PRO A 87 8.87 -23.82 20.96
N GLU A 88 7.57 -23.96 21.19
CA GLU A 88 6.68 -24.78 20.36
C GLU A 88 6.54 -24.19 18.96
N LEU A 89 6.37 -22.87 18.86
CA LEU A 89 6.26 -22.20 17.56
C LEU A 89 7.56 -22.33 16.74
N VAL A 90 8.73 -22.24 17.38
CA VAL A 90 10.02 -22.43 16.70
C VAL A 90 10.09 -23.81 16.04
N GLN A 91 9.59 -24.85 16.72
CA GLN A 91 9.56 -26.20 16.15
C GLN A 91 8.58 -26.31 14.98
N ILE A 92 7.39 -25.72 15.08
CA ILE A 92 6.41 -25.67 13.99
C ILE A 92 6.99 -24.97 12.75
N LEU A 93 7.61 -23.81 12.95
CA LEU A 93 8.22 -23.02 11.89
C LEU A 93 9.36 -23.78 11.19
N LYS A 94 10.17 -24.53 11.92
CA LYS A 94 11.23 -25.36 11.33
C LYS A 94 10.67 -26.45 10.41
N ASN A 95 9.54 -27.07 10.78
CA ASN A 95 8.87 -28.04 9.91
C ASN A 95 8.39 -27.36 8.62
N LEU A 96 7.72 -26.21 8.75
CA LEU A 96 7.14 -25.46 7.64
C LEU A 96 8.19 -24.94 6.64
N GLU A 97 9.39 -24.56 7.09
CA GLU A 97 10.48 -24.08 6.21
C GLU A 97 10.91 -25.13 5.16
N SER A 98 10.85 -26.41 5.54
CA SER A 98 11.20 -27.53 4.67
C SER A 98 10.05 -27.96 3.73
N PHE A 99 8.82 -27.51 4.00
CA PHE A 99 7.64 -27.92 3.26
C PHE A 99 7.69 -27.43 1.80
N ARG A 100 7.14 -28.23 0.88
CA ARG A 100 7.06 -27.89 -0.54
C ARG A 100 5.63 -28.08 -1.05
N TYR A 101 5.06 -27.01 -1.59
CA TYR A 101 3.80 -26.99 -2.31
C TYR A 101 4.00 -27.38 -3.77
N ASP A 102 3.15 -28.26 -4.27
CA ASP A 102 3.00 -28.48 -5.70
C ASP A 102 2.12 -27.39 -6.30
N CYS A 103 2.74 -26.35 -6.82
CA CYS A 103 2.04 -25.24 -7.46
C CYS A 103 2.77 -24.78 -8.74
N LYS A 104 2.08 -23.96 -9.53
CA LYS A 104 2.61 -23.34 -10.76
C LYS A 104 3.20 -21.96 -10.52
N SER A 105 3.54 -21.58 -9.29
CA SER A 105 4.08 -20.26 -8.95
C SER A 105 5.43 -20.40 -8.28
N ARG A 106 6.41 -19.55 -8.62
CA ARG A 106 7.66 -19.52 -7.85
C ARG A 106 7.35 -19.03 -6.45
N TYR A 107 7.89 -19.68 -5.42
CA TYR A 107 7.73 -19.20 -4.05
C TYR A 107 8.96 -19.46 -3.18
N SER A 108 9.02 -18.76 -2.06
CA SER A 108 9.96 -19.03 -0.97
C SER A 108 9.26 -18.88 0.37
N ILE A 109 9.65 -19.72 1.33
CA ILE A 109 9.19 -19.66 2.71
C ILE A 109 10.31 -19.05 3.55
N ILE A 110 9.98 -18.04 4.34
CA ILE A 110 10.88 -17.42 5.32
C ILE A 110 10.19 -17.55 6.68
N THR A 111 10.88 -18.16 7.63
CA THR A 111 10.34 -18.38 8.98
C THR A 111 11.10 -17.56 10.01
N TYR A 112 10.38 -16.97 10.97
CA TYR A 112 10.96 -16.11 12.00
C TYR A 112 9.98 -15.90 13.16
N THR A 113 10.49 -15.47 14.30
CA THR A 113 9.66 -15.16 15.48
C THR A 113 9.94 -13.75 15.98
N TRP A 114 9.00 -13.18 16.74
CA TRP A 114 9.13 -11.84 17.31
C TRP A 114 8.81 -11.79 18.80
N GLY A 115 9.17 -10.69 19.47
CA GLY A 115 9.04 -10.52 20.92
C GLY A 115 10.18 -11.21 21.68
N SER A 116 10.06 -11.34 23.01
CA SER A 116 11.16 -11.84 23.86
C SER A 116 11.67 -13.21 23.40
N GLY A 117 12.95 -13.29 23.06
CA GLY A 117 13.59 -14.51 22.51
C GLY A 117 13.42 -14.70 21.00
N GLY A 118 12.65 -13.83 20.34
CA GLY A 118 12.43 -13.84 18.90
C GLY A 118 13.62 -13.37 18.07
N THR A 119 13.62 -13.73 16.80
CA THR A 119 14.69 -13.42 15.83
C THR A 119 14.59 -11.99 15.29
N ILE A 120 13.42 -11.35 15.39
CA ILE A 120 13.21 -9.94 15.05
C ILE A 120 12.47 -9.23 16.20
N ALA A 121 12.60 -7.90 16.28
CA ALA A 121 11.84 -7.06 17.19
C ALA A 121 11.68 -7.67 18.60
N SER A 122 12.81 -7.99 19.24
CA SER A 122 12.85 -8.80 20.47
C SER A 122 12.20 -8.13 21.67
N ASP A 123 11.97 -6.81 21.60
CA ASP A 123 11.28 -6.01 22.61
C ASP A 123 9.79 -5.75 22.29
N ALA A 124 9.25 -6.34 21.22
CA ALA A 124 7.86 -6.16 20.83
C ALA A 124 6.90 -6.92 21.76
N THR A 125 5.92 -6.18 22.30
CA THR A 125 4.82 -6.72 23.11
C THR A 125 3.57 -7.04 22.28
N GLU A 126 3.42 -6.36 21.14
CA GLU A 126 2.37 -6.51 20.13
C GLU A 126 3.00 -6.90 18.79
N THR A 127 2.18 -7.35 17.82
CA THR A 127 2.65 -7.72 16.48
C THR A 127 3.42 -6.56 15.81
N PRO A 128 4.72 -6.73 15.49
CA PRO A 128 5.54 -5.65 14.97
C PRO A 128 5.48 -5.61 13.43
N TYR A 129 4.34 -5.15 12.87
CA TYR A 129 4.07 -5.17 11.43
C TYR A 129 5.19 -4.54 10.58
N GLN A 130 5.67 -3.35 10.96
CA GLN A 130 6.80 -2.70 10.28
C GLN A 130 8.06 -3.58 10.21
N ASP A 131 8.40 -4.28 11.31
CA ASP A 131 9.59 -5.14 11.39
C ASP A 131 9.41 -6.42 10.59
N ILE A 132 8.19 -6.96 10.60
CA ILE A 132 7.77 -8.09 9.76
C ILE A 132 8.01 -7.74 8.27
N ARG A 133 7.48 -6.61 7.79
CA ARG A 133 7.64 -6.18 6.39
C ARG A 133 9.10 -5.84 6.05
N GLU A 134 9.82 -5.17 6.96
CA GLU A 134 11.24 -4.85 6.79
C GLU A 134 12.09 -6.12 6.67
N HIS A 135 11.86 -7.10 7.55
CA HIS A 135 12.59 -8.36 7.55
C HIS A 135 12.36 -9.12 6.24
N LEU A 136 11.10 -9.22 5.79
CA LEU A 136 10.77 -9.95 4.57
C LEU A 136 11.36 -9.29 3.32
N LYS A 137 11.27 -7.96 3.17
CA LYS A 137 11.81 -7.30 1.96
C LYS A 137 13.33 -7.41 1.87
N ASN A 138 14.03 -7.39 3.01
CA ASN A 138 15.49 -7.42 3.06
C ASN A 138 16.06 -8.85 3.07
N ASN A 139 15.21 -9.88 3.12
CA ASN A 139 15.68 -11.25 3.17
C ASN A 139 16.38 -11.65 1.86
N ALA A 140 17.42 -12.47 1.96
CA ALA A 140 18.18 -12.96 0.81
C ALA A 140 17.30 -13.73 -0.19
N ALA A 141 16.31 -14.49 0.28
CA ALA A 141 15.36 -15.18 -0.58
C ALA A 141 14.51 -14.20 -1.41
N ALA A 142 14.12 -13.07 -0.82
CA ALA A 142 13.39 -12.03 -1.55
C ALA A 142 14.24 -11.40 -2.65
N THR A 143 15.48 -11.05 -2.29
CA THR A 143 16.48 -10.50 -3.21
C THR A 143 16.71 -11.43 -4.40
N LYS A 144 16.83 -12.73 -4.13
CA LYS A 144 17.02 -13.76 -5.15
C LYS A 144 15.81 -13.87 -6.09
N LEU A 145 14.59 -13.86 -5.57
CA LEU A 145 13.38 -13.91 -6.40
C LEU A 145 13.25 -12.68 -7.30
N VAL A 146 13.62 -11.48 -6.85
CA VAL A 146 13.67 -10.29 -7.71
C VAL A 146 14.67 -10.48 -8.85
N GLN A 147 15.86 -11.00 -8.56
CA GLN A 147 16.87 -11.31 -9.58
C GLN A 147 16.35 -12.32 -10.61
N GLU A 148 15.68 -13.38 -10.15
CA GLU A 148 15.09 -14.40 -11.03
C GLU A 148 13.96 -13.84 -11.89
N LEU A 149 13.08 -12.99 -11.33
CA LEU A 149 12.02 -12.32 -12.08
C LEU A 149 12.62 -11.40 -13.16
N ARG A 150 13.59 -10.56 -12.77
CA ARG A 150 14.23 -9.61 -13.69
C ARG A 150 15.06 -10.32 -14.77
N GLY A 151 15.68 -11.45 -14.42
CA GLY A 151 16.58 -12.17 -15.31
C GLY A 151 17.70 -11.27 -15.85
N ASN A 152 17.92 -11.29 -17.16
CA ASN A 152 18.92 -10.45 -17.82
C ASN A 152 18.36 -9.10 -18.30
N ASP A 153 17.05 -8.84 -18.14
CA ASP A 153 16.42 -7.62 -18.62
C ASP A 153 16.38 -6.56 -17.53
N ARG A 154 17.32 -5.60 -17.60
CA ARG A 154 17.35 -4.47 -16.66
C ARG A 154 16.20 -3.49 -16.82
N SER A 155 15.46 -3.53 -17.93
CA SER A 155 14.28 -2.69 -18.16
C SER A 155 12.99 -3.30 -17.60
N CYS A 156 13.02 -4.56 -17.17
CA CYS A 156 11.90 -5.23 -16.53
C CYS A 156 11.53 -4.53 -15.22
N LEU A 157 10.30 -4.02 -15.14
CA LEU A 157 9.76 -3.45 -13.92
C LEU A 157 9.38 -4.57 -12.97
N VAL A 158 9.91 -4.55 -11.76
CA VAL A 158 9.56 -5.51 -10.71
C VAL A 158 8.93 -4.76 -9.55
N TYR A 159 7.72 -5.14 -9.18
CA TYR A 159 6.99 -4.56 -8.06
C TYR A 159 6.99 -5.52 -6.87
N PHE A 160 7.32 -5.04 -5.66
CA PHE A 160 6.88 -5.73 -4.45
C PHE A 160 5.39 -5.45 -4.25
N SER A 161 4.58 -6.51 -4.22
CA SER A 161 3.16 -6.47 -3.87
C SER A 161 3.01 -6.93 -2.42
N PHE A 162 2.74 -6.00 -1.52
CA PHE A 162 2.44 -6.29 -0.13
C PHE A 162 0.96 -6.66 -0.02
N VAL A 163 0.75 -7.90 0.41
CA VAL A 163 -0.58 -8.51 0.54
C VAL A 163 -0.70 -9.12 1.93
N ASP A 164 -1.88 -9.06 2.53
CA ASP A 164 -2.16 -9.68 3.83
C ASP A 164 -2.72 -11.09 3.64
N SER A 165 -2.47 -11.98 4.61
CA SER A 165 -2.85 -13.38 4.53
C SER A 165 -4.36 -13.66 4.61
N ASP A 166 -5.17 -12.66 4.94
CA ASP A 166 -6.64 -12.72 4.95
C ASP A 166 -7.28 -12.45 3.57
N THR A 167 -6.46 -12.44 2.52
CA THR A 167 -6.90 -12.37 1.13
C THR A 167 -7.76 -13.57 0.75
N PHE A 168 -9.00 -13.29 0.33
CA PHE A 168 -9.97 -14.28 -0.16
C PHE A 168 -9.94 -14.40 -1.69
N ARG A 169 -9.78 -13.27 -2.40
CA ARG A 169 -9.63 -13.23 -3.86
C ARG A 169 -8.58 -12.23 -4.27
N PHE A 170 -7.73 -12.60 -5.23
CA PHE A 170 -6.89 -11.60 -5.90
C PHE A 170 -7.70 -10.77 -6.89
N ASN A 171 -8.87 -11.24 -7.34
CA ASN A 171 -9.82 -10.48 -8.16
C ASN A 171 -9.18 -9.84 -9.42
N PHE A 172 -8.28 -10.57 -10.06
CA PHE A 172 -7.51 -10.17 -11.23
C PHE A 172 -6.67 -8.90 -11.01
N ILE A 173 -6.26 -8.63 -9.77
CA ILE A 173 -5.53 -7.41 -9.39
C ILE A 173 -4.26 -7.20 -10.23
N TYR A 174 -3.53 -8.26 -10.56
CA TYR A 174 -2.26 -8.10 -11.29
C TYR A 174 -2.49 -7.72 -12.75
N SER A 175 -3.56 -8.20 -13.39
CA SER A 175 -4.01 -7.68 -14.70
C SER A 175 -4.36 -6.20 -14.62
N GLU A 176 -4.96 -5.76 -13.52
CA GLU A 176 -5.33 -4.36 -13.35
C GLU A 176 -4.11 -3.47 -13.08
N TYR A 177 -3.10 -3.98 -12.37
CA TYR A 177 -1.81 -3.33 -12.26
C TYR A 177 -1.07 -3.24 -13.60
N LEU A 178 -1.11 -4.28 -14.44
CA LEU A 178 -0.55 -4.20 -15.80
C LEU A 178 -1.20 -3.07 -16.61
N LYS A 179 -2.53 -2.90 -16.51
CA LYS A 179 -3.25 -1.82 -17.18
C LYS A 179 -2.90 -0.44 -16.61
N ILE A 180 -2.78 -0.31 -15.29
CA ILE A 180 -2.37 0.94 -14.64
C ILE A 180 -0.98 1.35 -15.13
N VAL A 181 -0.01 0.43 -15.08
CA VAL A 181 1.36 0.68 -15.57
C VAL A 181 1.33 1.08 -17.04
N SER A 182 0.61 0.32 -17.88
CA SER A 182 0.48 0.61 -19.31
C SER A 182 -0.16 1.98 -19.59
N LYS A 183 -1.13 2.40 -18.76
CA LYS A 183 -1.79 3.71 -18.89
C LYS A 183 -0.83 4.85 -18.55
N GLU A 184 -0.07 4.73 -17.46
CA GLU A 184 0.87 5.78 -17.06
C GLU A 184 2.07 5.88 -18.02
N LEU A 185 2.55 4.75 -18.56
CA LEU A 185 3.63 4.75 -19.56
C LEU A 185 3.22 5.33 -20.93
N LYS A 186 1.93 5.51 -21.19
CA LYS A 186 1.42 6.20 -22.39
C LYS A 186 1.31 7.72 -22.21
N LYS A 187 1.53 8.25 -21.00
CA LYS A 187 1.52 9.70 -20.73
C LYS A 187 2.88 10.31 -21.04
N ASP A 188 2.92 11.64 -21.15
CA ASP A 188 4.15 12.41 -21.33
C ASP A 188 4.42 13.26 -20.06
N PRO A 189 5.54 13.07 -19.35
CA PRO A 189 6.56 12.03 -19.56
C PRO A 189 6.07 10.62 -19.17
N PRO A 190 6.61 9.56 -19.78
CA PRO A 190 6.18 8.19 -19.50
C PRO A 190 6.86 7.66 -18.24
N ILE A 191 6.19 7.86 -17.11
CA ILE A 191 6.71 7.47 -15.79
C ILE A 191 5.87 6.30 -15.27
N PRO A 192 6.48 5.12 -14.99
CA PRO A 192 5.75 4.03 -14.36
C PRO A 192 5.36 4.43 -12.93
N PRO A 193 4.21 3.95 -12.41
CA PRO A 193 3.87 4.12 -11.01
C PRO A 193 5.01 3.60 -10.14
N THR A 194 5.55 4.44 -9.27
CA THR A 194 6.49 4.02 -8.23
C THR A 194 5.75 3.33 -7.10
N VAL A 195 4.55 3.81 -6.77
CA VAL A 195 3.64 3.16 -5.83
C VAL A 195 2.24 3.08 -6.42
N MET A 196 1.55 1.98 -6.18
CA MET A 196 0.16 1.83 -6.59
C MET A 196 -0.67 0.96 -5.65
N SER A 197 -1.96 1.23 -5.56
CA SER A 197 -2.95 0.42 -4.85
C SER A 197 -4.30 0.55 -5.53
N THR A 198 -5.16 -0.46 -5.35
CA THR A 198 -6.58 -0.36 -5.69
C THR A 198 -7.49 -0.46 -4.47
N GLY A 199 -6.89 -0.47 -3.27
CA GLY A 199 -7.61 -0.71 -2.03
C GLY A 199 -7.99 -2.18 -1.84
N TYR A 200 -8.96 -2.42 -0.96
CA TYR A 200 -9.54 -3.74 -0.72
C TYR A 200 -11.05 -3.59 -0.58
N GLU A 201 -11.75 -4.70 -0.76
CA GLU A 201 -13.17 -4.85 -0.44
C GLU A 201 -13.40 -6.09 0.42
N PHE A 202 -14.53 -6.13 1.11
CA PHE A 202 -14.99 -7.35 1.79
C PHE A 202 -15.84 -8.19 0.85
N THR A 203 -15.99 -9.47 1.21
CA THR A 203 -16.94 -10.38 0.56
C THR A 203 -18.35 -9.78 0.56
N HIS A 204 -19.13 -10.00 -0.51
CA HIS A 204 -20.47 -9.42 -0.63
C HIS A 204 -21.46 -9.99 0.39
N GLU A 205 -21.17 -11.18 0.91
CA GLU A 205 -21.92 -11.82 2.00
C GLU A 205 -21.74 -11.10 3.34
N ASP A 206 -20.75 -10.20 3.42
CA ASP A 206 -20.48 -9.42 4.61
C ASP A 206 -21.25 -8.10 4.61
N ASN A 207 -21.94 -7.82 5.72
CA ASN A 207 -22.62 -6.56 5.98
C ASN A 207 -21.67 -5.34 5.89
N TYR A 208 -20.35 -5.55 5.99
CA TYR A 208 -19.36 -4.49 5.81
C TYR A 208 -19.11 -4.09 4.33
N HIS A 209 -19.55 -4.86 3.33
CA HIS A 209 -19.17 -4.67 1.92
C HIS A 209 -19.48 -3.26 1.39
N ILE A 210 -20.70 -2.78 1.55
CA ILE A 210 -21.12 -1.44 1.09
C ILE A 210 -20.26 -0.33 1.73
N ALA A 211 -19.97 -0.47 3.02
CA ALA A 211 -19.17 0.51 3.74
C ALA A 211 -17.68 0.46 3.31
N SER A 212 -17.17 -0.71 2.93
CA SER A 212 -15.83 -0.83 2.34
C SER A 212 -15.75 -0.24 0.94
N ASP A 213 -16.79 -0.43 0.11
CA ASP A 213 -16.85 0.19 -1.22
C ASP A 213 -16.88 1.71 -1.11
N LEU A 214 -17.74 2.26 -0.25
CA LEU A 214 -17.77 3.70 0.02
C LEU A 214 -16.42 4.25 0.50
N ASP A 215 -15.76 3.56 1.44
CA ASP A 215 -14.42 3.94 1.90
C ASP A 215 -13.41 4.02 0.73
N ARG A 216 -13.47 3.04 -0.17
CA ARG A 216 -12.60 2.97 -1.34
C ARG A 216 -12.92 4.03 -2.38
N GLN A 217 -14.20 4.37 -2.58
CA GLN A 217 -14.60 5.43 -3.49
C GLN A 217 -14.17 6.81 -2.98
N ILE A 218 -14.31 7.08 -1.68
CA ILE A 218 -13.78 8.31 -1.06
C ILE A 218 -12.26 8.42 -1.23
N ARG A 219 -11.52 7.33 -1.02
CA ARG A 219 -10.07 7.31 -1.31
C ARG A 219 -9.79 7.61 -2.78
N THR A 220 -10.55 7.03 -3.69
CA THR A 220 -10.35 7.28 -5.13
C THR A 220 -10.58 8.75 -5.45
N ALA A 221 -11.66 9.35 -4.96
CA ALA A 221 -11.97 10.77 -5.13
C ALA A 221 -10.85 11.68 -4.59
N LEU A 222 -10.33 11.40 -3.39
CA LEU A 222 -9.16 12.10 -2.84
C LEU A 222 -7.92 11.95 -3.74
N ALA A 223 -7.70 10.75 -4.27
CA ALA A 223 -6.52 10.42 -5.06
C ALA A 223 -6.54 10.92 -6.51
N GLU A 224 -7.73 11.22 -7.05
CA GLU A 224 -7.88 11.90 -8.34
C GLU A 224 -7.30 13.32 -8.30
N VAL A 225 -7.43 13.98 -7.15
CA VAL A 225 -6.81 15.28 -6.90
C VAL A 225 -5.34 15.12 -6.53
N ASN A 226 -5.04 14.40 -5.44
CA ASN A 226 -3.67 14.07 -5.06
C ASN A 226 -3.55 12.63 -4.53
N PRO A 227 -2.85 11.73 -5.24
CA PRO A 227 -2.73 10.33 -4.84
C PRO A 227 -1.96 10.12 -3.53
N LEU A 228 -1.33 11.14 -2.96
CA LEU A 228 -0.66 11.09 -1.67
C LEU A 228 -1.53 11.58 -0.49
N PHE A 229 -2.75 12.05 -0.74
CA PHE A 229 -3.73 12.38 0.30
C PHE A 229 -4.49 11.16 0.84
N VAL A 230 -4.13 9.96 0.38
CA VAL A 230 -4.74 8.72 0.82
C VAL A 230 -3.75 7.81 1.52
N TYR A 231 -4.26 7.08 2.50
CA TYR A 231 -3.57 5.93 3.05
C TYR A 231 -3.69 4.74 2.09
N TYR A 232 -2.55 4.11 1.76
CA TYR A 232 -2.47 2.93 0.90
C TYR A 232 -2.58 1.69 1.80
N PRO A 233 -3.70 0.95 1.77
CA PRO A 233 -3.88 -0.16 2.67
C PRO A 233 -2.96 -1.33 2.30
N GLU A 234 -2.29 -1.89 3.31
CA GLU A 234 -1.34 -2.99 3.16
C GLU A 234 -1.89 -4.36 2.76
N PRO A 235 -3.19 -4.68 2.81
CA PRO A 235 -3.66 -5.87 2.12
C PRO A 235 -3.43 -5.75 0.59
N ASN A 236 -3.25 -4.54 0.03
CA ASN A 236 -3.01 -4.36 -1.40
C ASN A 236 -2.18 -3.10 -1.72
N PHE A 237 -0.85 -3.21 -1.64
CA PHE A 237 0.06 -2.10 -1.88
C PHE A 237 1.28 -2.55 -2.70
N CYS A 238 1.52 -1.90 -3.85
CA CYS A 238 2.66 -2.18 -4.72
C CYS A 238 3.71 -1.08 -4.68
N VAL A 239 4.99 -1.46 -4.69
CA VAL A 239 6.13 -0.54 -4.77
C VAL A 239 7.14 -1.03 -5.79
N LEU A 240 7.53 -0.15 -6.72
CA LEU A 240 8.53 -0.43 -7.75
C LEU A 240 9.91 -0.60 -7.11
N VAL A 241 10.60 -1.68 -7.48
CA VAL A 241 12.02 -1.87 -7.18
C VAL A 241 12.84 -1.07 -8.18
N ASP A 242 13.84 -0.32 -7.69
CA ASP A 242 14.75 0.41 -8.57
C ASP A 242 15.50 -0.55 -9.51
N ASP A 243 15.80 -0.07 -10.72
CA ASP A 243 16.40 -0.83 -11.82
C ASP A 243 17.79 -1.42 -11.48
N GLN A 244 18.54 -0.76 -10.61
CA GLN A 244 19.85 -1.22 -10.13
C GLN A 244 19.79 -2.07 -8.85
N GLU A 245 18.59 -2.28 -8.30
CA GLU A 245 18.41 -2.91 -6.99
C GLU A 245 17.59 -4.18 -7.07
N ASN A 246 17.80 -5.08 -6.09
CA ASN A 246 17.05 -6.33 -5.99
C ASN A 246 16.07 -6.32 -4.80
N THR A 247 15.89 -5.15 -4.18
CA THR A 247 14.92 -4.91 -3.10
C THR A 247 14.62 -3.40 -3.00
N ILE A 248 13.65 -3.04 -2.17
CA ILE A 248 13.33 -1.66 -1.84
C ILE A 248 14.30 -1.18 -0.76
N LYS A 249 15.11 -0.17 -1.10
CA LYS A 249 16.12 0.42 -0.21
C LYS A 249 15.52 1.14 0.98
N GLU A 250 14.38 1.80 0.78
CA GLU A 250 13.66 2.53 1.80
C GLU A 250 13.08 1.57 2.84
N SER A 251 12.83 2.10 4.04
CA SER A 251 12.48 1.29 5.20
C SER A 251 11.02 1.43 5.62
N PHE A 252 10.42 0.34 6.06
CA PHE A 252 9.15 0.34 6.78
C PHE A 252 9.29 0.82 8.23
N ILE A 253 10.51 0.89 8.75
CA ILE A 253 10.80 1.28 10.13
C ILE A 253 10.78 2.80 10.27
N LYS A 254 9.84 3.32 11.06
CA LYS A 254 9.82 4.75 11.39
C LYS A 254 10.98 5.11 12.31
N ARG A 255 11.86 6.01 11.86
CA ARG A 255 12.95 6.58 12.68
C ARG A 255 12.39 7.22 13.96
N GLY A 256 13.02 6.93 15.10
CA GLY A 256 12.63 7.50 16.40
C GLY A 256 11.27 7.04 16.93
N ARG A 257 10.69 5.93 16.41
CA ARG A 257 9.44 5.40 16.94
C ARG A 257 9.61 4.97 18.40
N SER A 258 8.61 5.30 19.23
CA SER A 258 8.51 4.75 20.59
C SER A 258 8.18 3.25 20.52
N LYS A 259 8.61 2.49 21.53
CA LYS A 259 8.23 1.09 21.69
C LYS A 259 6.71 0.93 21.62
N GLY A 260 6.23 -0.09 20.89
CA GLY A 260 4.80 -0.34 20.70
C GLY A 260 4.12 0.44 19.58
N LYS A 261 4.83 1.28 18.81
CA LYS A 261 4.23 2.06 17.69
C LYS A 261 4.64 1.51 16.33
N TYR A 262 4.03 0.39 15.95
CA TYR A 262 4.35 -0.37 14.72
C TYR A 262 3.35 -0.16 13.55
N LYS A 263 2.59 0.94 13.53
CA LYS A 263 1.48 1.17 12.58
C LYS A 263 1.89 2.02 11.36
N MET A 264 1.03 2.08 10.34
CA MET A 264 1.16 2.95 9.15
C MET A 264 2.39 2.63 8.31
N GLU A 265 2.67 1.35 8.09
CA GLU A 265 3.90 0.87 7.46
C GLU A 265 4.03 1.37 6.00
N SER A 266 2.95 1.31 5.21
CA SER A 266 2.92 1.88 3.86
C SER A 266 3.29 3.36 3.84
N SER A 267 2.72 4.15 4.75
CA SER A 267 2.95 5.60 4.82
C SER A 267 4.39 5.94 5.22
N VAL A 268 4.98 5.16 6.11
CA VAL A 268 6.41 5.31 6.48
C VAL A 268 7.29 5.07 5.27
N LEU A 269 6.98 4.05 4.48
CA LEU A 269 7.72 3.74 3.26
C LEU A 269 7.52 4.82 2.18
N ILE A 270 6.26 5.19 1.89
CA ILE A 270 5.91 6.20 0.86
C ILE A 270 6.60 7.53 1.14
N ARG A 271 6.71 7.95 2.41
CA ARG A 271 7.43 9.18 2.79
C ARG A 271 8.88 9.23 2.32
N GLN A 272 9.51 8.07 2.15
CA GLN A 272 10.88 7.96 1.68
C GLN A 272 10.90 7.73 0.16
N VAL A 273 10.06 6.82 -0.35
CA VAL A 273 9.98 6.48 -1.78
C VAL A 273 9.57 7.69 -2.63
N LYS A 274 8.76 8.60 -2.10
CA LYS A 274 8.34 9.82 -2.81
C LYS A 274 9.48 10.78 -3.15
N GLU A 275 10.63 10.63 -2.51
CA GLU A 275 11.83 11.43 -2.78
C GLU A 275 12.65 10.87 -3.95
N ARG A 276 12.25 9.73 -4.53
CA ARG A 276 12.88 9.18 -5.75
C ARG A 276 12.64 10.09 -6.96
N VAL A 277 13.61 10.06 -7.88
CA VAL A 277 13.46 10.69 -9.20
C VAL A 277 12.32 10.00 -9.95
N ASN A 278 11.50 10.77 -10.68
CA ASN A 278 10.33 10.27 -11.42
C ASN A 278 9.33 9.53 -10.52
N PHE A 279 9.11 10.02 -9.30
CA PHE A 279 8.09 9.46 -8.43
C PHE A 279 6.68 9.62 -9.03
N LYS A 280 5.91 8.53 -9.03
CA LYS A 280 4.49 8.53 -9.36
C LYS A 280 3.71 7.65 -8.41
N ALA A 281 2.65 8.20 -7.84
CA ALA A 281 1.68 7.44 -7.04
C ALA A 281 0.36 7.29 -7.81
N VAL A 282 -0.28 6.13 -7.67
CA VAL A 282 -1.60 5.84 -8.25
C VAL A 282 -2.47 5.10 -7.24
N PHE A 283 -3.66 5.64 -6.95
CA PHE A 283 -4.71 4.90 -6.28
C PHE A 283 -5.89 4.78 -7.24
N SER A 284 -6.34 3.56 -7.55
CA SER A 284 -7.34 3.30 -8.59
C SER A 284 -8.57 2.62 -8.02
N ASN A 285 -9.75 2.93 -8.56
CA ASN A 285 -11.00 2.30 -8.17
C ASN A 285 -11.26 0.94 -8.85
N LYS A 286 -10.28 0.33 -9.52
CA LYS A 286 -10.50 -0.88 -10.34
C LYS A 286 -10.04 -2.15 -9.63
N ASN A 287 -10.92 -3.15 -9.60
CA ASN A 287 -10.66 -4.52 -9.15
C ASN A 287 -9.77 -4.59 -7.89
N PRO A 288 -10.26 -4.12 -6.73
CA PRO A 288 -9.58 -4.36 -5.47
C PRO A 288 -9.49 -5.85 -5.19
N ILE A 289 -8.49 -6.27 -4.41
CA ILE A 289 -8.53 -7.60 -3.80
C ILE A 289 -9.74 -7.69 -2.88
N ILE A 290 -10.23 -8.92 -2.69
CA ILE A 290 -11.30 -9.19 -1.73
C ILE A 290 -10.68 -9.87 -0.53
N ILE A 291 -10.93 -9.34 0.67
CA ILE A 291 -10.45 -9.90 1.94
C ILE A 291 -11.62 -10.38 2.80
N LEU A 292 -11.36 -11.34 3.68
CA LEU A 292 -12.30 -11.66 4.75
C LEU A 292 -12.29 -10.52 5.76
N ALA A 293 -13.46 -10.04 6.19
CA ALA A 293 -13.50 -8.97 7.18
C ALA A 293 -12.85 -9.44 8.49
N PRO A 294 -11.78 -8.76 8.95
CA PRO A 294 -11.19 -9.08 10.23
C PRO A 294 -12.16 -8.86 11.38
N ILE A 295 -12.14 -9.75 12.39
CA ILE A 295 -12.99 -9.67 13.60
C ILE A 295 -12.94 -8.30 14.30
N ARG A 296 -11.83 -7.58 14.16
CA ARG A 296 -11.63 -6.24 14.75
C ARG A 296 -12.47 -5.14 14.08
N PHE A 297 -13.03 -5.39 12.89
CA PHE A 297 -13.84 -4.42 12.16
C PHE A 297 -15.29 -4.46 12.67
N LYS A 298 -15.90 -3.28 12.74
CA LYS A 298 -17.26 -3.10 13.28
C LYS A 298 -18.03 -2.10 12.42
N LEU A 299 -19.35 -2.21 12.40
CA LEU A 299 -20.24 -1.17 11.86
C LEU A 299 -20.69 -0.27 13.00
N SER A 300 -20.96 0.98 12.66
CA SER A 300 -21.62 1.96 13.52
C SER A 300 -22.56 2.80 12.66
N GLY A 301 -23.38 3.66 13.26
CA GLY A 301 -24.23 4.59 12.51
C GLY A 301 -23.46 5.52 11.57
N GLU A 302 -22.14 5.67 11.77
CA GLU A 302 -21.21 6.42 10.92
C GLU A 302 -20.47 5.54 9.88
N GLY A 303 -20.86 4.27 9.73
CA GLY A 303 -20.28 3.32 8.77
C GLY A 303 -19.20 2.40 9.36
N LEU A 304 -18.28 1.98 8.49
CA LEU A 304 -17.18 1.05 8.79
C LEU A 304 -16.19 1.67 9.80
N LYS A 305 -16.12 1.09 10.99
CA LYS A 305 -15.22 1.48 12.07
C LYS A 305 -13.96 0.61 12.05
N THR A 306 -12.93 1.14 11.41
CA THR A 306 -11.56 0.63 11.52
C THR A 306 -10.61 1.76 11.93
N SER A 307 -9.35 1.43 12.22
CA SER A 307 -8.31 2.44 12.45
C SER A 307 -7.85 3.16 11.19
N GLN A 308 -8.37 2.80 10.01
CA GLN A 308 -7.92 3.29 8.71
C GLN A 308 -9.05 3.83 7.83
N SER A 309 -10.32 3.51 8.12
CA SER A 309 -11.50 3.92 7.34
C SER A 309 -11.64 5.44 7.29
N THR A 310 -11.62 5.99 6.08
CA THR A 310 -11.85 7.39 5.71
C THR A 310 -13.30 7.86 5.88
N LEU A 311 -14.23 6.94 6.15
CA LEU A 311 -15.59 7.32 6.59
C LEU A 311 -15.55 8.10 7.91
N ASN A 312 -14.58 7.77 8.76
CA ASN A 312 -14.29 8.55 9.94
C ASN A 312 -13.42 9.76 9.57
N GLU A 313 -13.90 10.97 9.90
CA GLU A 313 -13.25 12.24 9.55
C GLU A 313 -11.84 12.36 10.14
N ARG A 314 -11.60 11.78 11.31
CA ARG A 314 -10.27 11.82 11.94
C ARG A 314 -9.30 10.93 11.18
N ASN A 315 -9.73 9.75 10.76
CA ASN A 315 -8.90 8.85 9.97
C ASN A 315 -8.64 9.41 8.56
N LEU A 316 -9.65 10.03 7.93
CA LEU A 316 -9.46 10.76 6.67
C LEU A 316 -8.39 11.84 6.82
N ALA A 317 -8.50 12.68 7.85
CA ALA A 317 -7.50 13.72 8.12
C ALA A 317 -6.10 13.14 8.40
N ILE A 318 -6.01 12.01 9.11
CA ILE A 318 -4.73 11.30 9.32
C ILE A 318 -4.18 10.78 7.99
N GLY A 319 -5.03 10.22 7.11
CA GLY A 319 -4.67 9.73 5.78
C GLY A 319 -4.09 10.82 4.89
N ILE A 320 -4.69 12.01 4.90
CA ILE A 320 -4.18 13.18 4.15
C ILE A 320 -2.75 13.56 4.60
N TYR A 321 -2.47 13.44 5.91
CA TYR A 321 -1.14 13.71 6.46
C TYR A 321 -0.15 12.55 6.34
N CYS A 322 -0.63 11.32 6.11
CA CYS A 322 0.18 10.13 6.40
C CYS A 322 1.41 10.04 5.51
N ASN A 323 1.35 10.52 4.28
CA ASN A 323 2.47 10.51 3.32
C ASN A 323 3.34 11.78 3.37
N GLY A 324 3.01 12.75 4.25
CA GLY A 324 3.83 13.93 4.54
C GLY A 324 3.93 14.93 3.39
N VAL A 325 2.90 15.05 2.55
CA VAL A 325 2.84 16.04 1.46
C VAL A 325 2.56 17.44 2.00
N LEU A 326 1.57 17.55 2.89
CA LEU A 326 1.26 18.81 3.55
C LEU A 326 2.39 19.21 4.50
N LYS A 327 3.23 20.15 4.05
CA LYS A 327 4.29 20.78 4.85
C LYS A 327 3.70 21.95 5.62
N CYS A 328 3.84 21.95 6.94
CA CYS A 328 3.50 23.11 7.76
C CYS A 328 4.73 24.03 7.80
N LYS A 329 4.61 25.28 7.36
CA LYS A 329 5.75 26.24 7.33
C LYS A 329 6.28 26.55 8.74
N GLU A 330 5.44 26.40 9.76
CA GLU A 330 5.80 26.59 11.16
C GLU A 330 5.69 25.25 11.92
N THR A 331 6.79 24.51 12.00
CA THR A 331 6.93 23.44 12.99
C THR A 331 7.55 24.04 14.24
N TYR A 332 6.74 24.24 15.30
CA TYR A 332 7.18 24.61 16.66
C TYR A 332 8.54 25.34 16.75
N ASN A 333 8.55 26.67 16.61
CA ASN A 333 9.75 27.43 16.97
C ASN A 333 9.74 27.70 18.49
N GLY A 334 10.67 27.05 19.22
CA GLY A 334 11.28 27.65 20.41
C GLY A 334 10.68 27.40 21.80
N VAL A 335 10.43 26.15 22.24
CA VAL A 335 10.16 25.91 23.67
C VAL A 335 10.91 24.68 24.21
N ASN A 336 11.78 24.91 25.21
CA ASN A 336 12.65 23.92 25.86
C ASN A 336 11.96 23.12 26.99
N LEU A 337 10.64 23.23 27.19
CA LEU A 337 9.96 22.54 28.30
C LEU A 337 8.64 21.90 27.85
N PRO A 338 8.43 20.59 28.07
CA PRO A 338 7.28 19.85 27.57
C PRO A 338 5.96 20.08 28.35
N ASN A 339 5.91 20.96 29.37
CA ASN A 339 4.79 21.07 30.31
C ASN A 339 4.25 22.50 30.55
N ASP A 340 4.39 23.44 29.61
CA ASP A 340 3.72 24.74 29.72
C ASP A 340 2.26 24.66 29.19
N PRO A 341 1.23 24.84 30.05
CA PRO A 341 -0.17 24.79 29.66
C PRO A 341 -0.62 25.96 28.75
N GLN A 342 0.24 26.96 28.49
CA GLN A 342 -0.03 28.03 27.51
C GLN A 342 0.40 27.70 26.08
N VAL A 343 1.05 26.54 25.84
CA VAL A 343 1.47 26.14 24.50
C VAL A 343 0.26 25.63 23.71
N GLN A 344 -0.20 26.44 22.75
CA GLN A 344 -1.28 26.12 21.84
C GLN A 344 -1.12 24.73 21.22
N LYS A 345 -2.24 24.02 21.01
CA LYS A 345 -2.29 22.79 20.19
C LYS A 345 -1.46 23.01 18.93
N GLY A 346 -0.44 22.17 18.71
CA GLY A 346 0.49 22.33 17.58
C GLY A 346 -0.22 22.48 16.24
N VAL A 347 0.45 23.15 15.30
CA VAL A 347 -0.06 23.42 13.93
C VAL A 347 -0.66 22.16 13.28
N TYR A 348 -0.04 20.99 13.51
CA TYR A 348 -0.58 19.68 13.10
C TYR A 348 -2.04 19.45 13.57
N TYR A 349 -2.33 19.64 14.86
CA TYR A 349 -3.66 19.39 15.40
C TYR A 349 -4.69 20.42 14.93
N LYS A 350 -4.26 21.66 14.70
CA LYS A 350 -5.13 22.70 14.15
C LYS A 350 -5.55 22.35 12.71
N ASN A 351 -4.59 21.99 11.86
CA ASN A 351 -4.88 21.58 10.49
C ASN A 351 -5.68 20.28 10.44
N LEU A 352 -5.40 19.32 11.33
CA LEU A 352 -6.20 18.10 11.43
C LEU A 352 -7.66 18.40 11.78
N ASN A 353 -7.92 19.35 12.68
CA ASN A 353 -9.30 19.76 12.98
C ASN A 353 -9.94 20.49 11.81
N PHE A 354 -9.20 21.38 11.13
CA PHE A 354 -9.71 22.04 9.94
C PHE A 354 -10.17 21.05 8.86
N ILE A 355 -9.38 20.03 8.55
CA ILE A 355 -9.75 19.00 7.56
C ILE A 355 -11.02 18.27 8.01
N LYS A 356 -11.13 17.94 9.30
CA LYS A 356 -12.32 17.29 9.84
C LYS A 356 -13.56 18.17 9.70
N ASP A 357 -13.42 19.46 10.00
CA ASP A 357 -14.50 20.44 9.94
C ASP A 357 -14.94 20.64 8.48
N LEU A 358 -13.98 20.78 7.55
CA LEU A 358 -14.24 20.80 6.12
C LEU A 358 -14.96 19.55 5.64
N TYR A 359 -14.63 18.36 6.14
CA TYR A 359 -15.27 17.13 5.68
C TYR A 359 -16.69 16.94 6.23
N LYS A 360 -17.02 17.50 7.39
CA LYS A 360 -18.31 17.29 8.08
C LYS A 360 -19.33 18.42 7.95
N CYS A 361 -18.92 19.64 7.61
CA CYS A 361 -19.85 20.78 7.58
C CYS A 361 -20.87 20.69 6.42
N ASP A 362 -21.93 21.49 6.44
CA ASP A 362 -22.80 21.67 5.26
C ASP A 362 -22.08 22.44 4.13
N ASP A 363 -22.73 22.56 2.97
CA ASP A 363 -22.12 23.15 1.78
C ASP A 363 -21.90 24.66 1.88
N LYS A 364 -22.78 25.36 2.57
CA LYS A 364 -22.60 26.79 2.81
C LYS A 364 -21.37 27.03 3.69
N ASN A 365 -21.27 26.28 4.78
CA ASN A 365 -20.14 26.34 5.69
C ASN A 365 -18.85 25.85 5.03
N PHE A 366 -18.93 24.90 4.09
CA PHE A 366 -17.76 24.44 3.34
C PHE A 366 -17.14 25.57 2.53
N GLU A 367 -17.94 26.34 1.78
CA GLU A 367 -17.44 27.45 0.98
C GLU A 367 -16.94 28.65 1.81
N GLU A 368 -17.38 28.78 3.06
CA GLU A 368 -16.83 29.76 4.00
C GLU A 368 -15.52 29.28 4.64
N LEU A 369 -15.44 27.99 4.99
CA LEU A 369 -14.25 27.38 5.57
C LEU A 369 -13.13 27.18 4.54
N SER A 370 -13.46 26.86 3.28
CA SER A 370 -12.50 26.63 2.18
C SER A 370 -11.64 27.86 1.89
N LYS A 371 -12.18 29.06 2.14
CA LYS A 371 -11.48 30.34 2.00
C LYS A 371 -10.47 30.59 3.13
N LYS A 372 -10.54 29.84 4.22
CA LYS A 372 -9.59 29.95 5.33
C LYS A 372 -8.38 29.08 5.01
N ASN A 373 -7.20 29.69 4.83
CA ASN A 373 -5.94 28.96 4.92
C ASN A 373 -5.57 28.88 6.40
N PRO A 374 -5.86 27.78 7.10
CA PRO A 374 -6.06 27.87 8.53
C PRO A 374 -4.79 28.27 9.24
N PHE A 375 -3.62 27.71 8.90
CA PHE A 375 -2.41 27.93 9.69
C PHE A 375 -1.10 27.66 8.90
N THR A 376 -0.92 28.26 7.72
CA THR A 376 0.35 28.26 6.93
C THR A 376 0.65 27.03 6.05
N ILE A 377 -0.39 26.32 5.59
CA ILE A 377 -0.21 25.38 4.46
C ILE A 377 0.19 26.21 3.23
N ASN A 378 1.09 25.70 2.39
CA ASN A 378 1.40 26.34 1.11
C ASN A 378 0.08 26.56 0.33
N GLU A 379 -0.09 27.72 -0.31
CA GLU A 379 -1.34 28.07 -0.98
C GLU A 379 -1.73 27.02 -2.03
N SER A 380 -0.76 26.52 -2.82
CA SER A 380 -1.00 25.44 -3.78
C SER A 380 -1.53 24.17 -3.11
N ASP A 381 -0.90 23.76 -2.02
CA ASP A 381 -1.24 22.53 -1.29
C ASP A 381 -2.59 22.69 -0.56
N ALA A 382 -2.93 23.91 -0.13
CA ALA A 382 -4.20 24.23 0.51
C ALA A 382 -5.35 24.19 -0.49
N THR A 383 -5.16 24.72 -1.71
CA THR A 383 -6.15 24.62 -2.79
C THR A 383 -6.40 23.17 -3.18
N GLU A 384 -5.32 22.40 -3.39
CA GLU A 384 -5.41 20.97 -3.72
C GLU A 384 -6.10 20.18 -2.59
N LEU A 385 -5.80 20.48 -1.33
CA LEU A 385 -6.45 19.88 -0.16
C LEU A 385 -7.96 20.15 -0.14
N VAL A 386 -8.36 21.41 -0.32
CA VAL A 386 -9.77 21.80 -0.33
C VAL A 386 -10.52 21.09 -1.45
N GLU A 387 -9.93 21.02 -2.64
CA GLU A 387 -10.54 20.31 -3.77
C GLU A 387 -10.68 18.81 -3.49
N ALA A 388 -9.64 18.17 -2.96
CA ALA A 388 -9.71 16.76 -2.59
C ALA A 388 -10.83 16.48 -1.57
N ILE A 389 -10.99 17.35 -0.56
CA ILE A 389 -12.07 17.21 0.42
C ILE A 389 -13.44 17.47 -0.21
N ARG A 390 -13.55 18.39 -1.18
CA ARG A 390 -14.79 18.61 -1.94
C ARG A 390 -15.22 17.33 -2.66
N GLU A 391 -14.33 16.71 -3.42
CA GLU A 391 -14.60 15.44 -4.13
C GLU A 391 -14.99 14.31 -3.17
N ALA A 392 -14.29 14.20 -2.03
CA ALA A 392 -14.62 13.22 -1.00
C ALA A 392 -16.03 13.42 -0.41
N ARG A 393 -16.45 14.68 -0.21
CA ARG A 393 -17.80 15.02 0.29
C ARG A 393 -18.88 14.66 -0.72
N GLU A 394 -18.69 14.99 -2.00
CA GLU A 394 -19.66 14.67 -3.05
C GLU A 394 -19.86 13.16 -3.18
N CYS A 395 -18.77 12.39 -3.16
CA CYS A 395 -18.84 10.93 -3.11
C CYS A 395 -19.65 10.44 -1.89
N ARG A 396 -19.40 11.01 -0.71
CA ARG A 396 -20.11 10.62 0.51
C ARG A 396 -21.61 10.92 0.44
N LYS A 397 -22.00 12.11 -0.02
CA LYS A 397 -23.42 12.50 -0.15
C LYS A 397 -24.19 11.59 -1.10
N LEU A 398 -23.61 11.29 -2.28
CA LEU A 398 -24.23 10.39 -3.25
C LEU A 398 -24.59 9.05 -2.61
N PHE A 399 -23.69 8.51 -1.79
CA PHE A 399 -23.93 7.27 -1.07
C PHE A 399 -24.97 7.38 0.04
N GLU A 400 -24.95 8.46 0.82
CA GLU A 400 -25.95 8.72 1.85
C GLU A 400 -27.36 8.81 1.22
N GLU A 401 -27.49 9.50 0.07
CA GLU A 401 -28.74 9.58 -0.70
C GLU A 401 -29.19 8.23 -1.25
N LEU A 402 -28.27 7.45 -1.82
CA LEU A 402 -28.58 6.10 -2.32
C LEU A 402 -29.04 5.18 -1.18
N ASN A 403 -28.34 5.20 -0.05
CA ASN A 403 -28.68 4.36 1.10
C ASN A 403 -30.06 4.73 1.69
N GLU A 404 -30.39 6.01 1.79
CA GLU A 404 -31.73 6.44 2.21
C GLU A 404 -32.81 6.02 1.20
N LYS A 405 -32.53 6.06 -0.12
CA LYS A 405 -33.47 5.51 -1.12
C LYS A 405 -33.69 4.02 -0.93
N PHE A 406 -32.63 3.24 -0.68
CA PHE A 406 -32.73 1.79 -0.48
C PHE A 406 -33.42 1.37 0.82
N LYS A 407 -33.39 2.19 1.87
CA LYS A 407 -34.16 1.94 3.12
C LYS A 407 -35.67 2.12 2.95
N ASN A 408 -36.10 2.84 1.91
CA ASN A 408 -37.50 3.14 1.62
C ASN A 408 -38.15 2.18 0.61
N TYR A 409 -37.43 1.14 0.19
CA TYR A 409 -37.92 -0.02 -0.57
C TYR A 409 -37.85 -1.26 0.32
#